data_AF-A0AAW0E0D0-F1
#
_entry.id   AF-A0AAW0E0D0-F1
#
_cell.length_a   1.000
_cell.length_b   1.000
_cell.length_c   1.000
_cell.angle_alpha   90.00
_cell.angle_beta   90.00
_cell.angle_gamma   90.00
#
_symmetry.space_group_name_H-M   'P 1'
#
loop_
_entity.id
_entity.type
_entity.pdbx_description
1 polymer ?
#
loop_
_entity_poly.entity_id
_entity_poly.type
_entity_poly.pdbx_seq_one_letter_code
_entity_poly.pdbx_strand_id
1 'polypeptide(L)'
;MAVRHDENRITSSFLPTSAEVEDLRELARFGALPDAPGLAKLCRTISSAPAQLQRYDTEITKLQKDLDRLVSERSALDSYTGLCRSVLSPVQKLPNELLADIFDLCFPIELYSVSSAGTGTSEVDRLACRYLLQLAQVCSRWHRVAMETPRLWSTMSVHTDLWDGCLTDSNTLLNLLESSLTRSQEHLLNLNLRVSNSSSGDLVLKSLLQHEHRWKYLQLCSRDSPSEFLSAGTRDLDCLVGLALNVKLWGNMSAFRNAPSLKELAFAGHIDDLPMLPWTQIESLTFDSLRIPNPM
;
A
#
# COMPACT_ATOMS: atom_id res chain seq x y z
N MET A 1 -17.56 3.09 -40.12
CA MET A 1 -18.87 2.41 -40.03
C MET A 1 -19.90 3.44 -39.64
N ALA A 2 -20.82 3.75 -40.55
CA ALA A 2 -21.82 4.80 -40.38
C ALA A 2 -22.83 4.40 -39.30
N VAL A 3 -22.87 5.15 -38.20
CA VAL A 3 -23.96 5.09 -37.23
C VAL A 3 -25.18 5.71 -37.92
N ARG A 4 -26.06 4.86 -38.43
CA ARG A 4 -27.41 5.26 -38.84
C ARG A 4 -28.12 5.74 -37.58
N HIS A 5 -28.12 7.05 -37.36
CA HIS A 5 -29.06 7.68 -36.45
C HIS A 5 -30.44 7.48 -37.05
N ASP A 6 -31.16 6.50 -36.50
CA ASP A 6 -32.56 6.30 -36.81
C ASP A 6 -33.32 7.50 -36.25
N GLU A 7 -33.71 8.42 -37.15
CA GLU A 7 -34.55 9.59 -36.88
C GLU A 7 -36.00 9.18 -36.55
N ASN A 8 -36.19 8.20 -35.66
CA ASN A 8 -37.48 7.97 -35.02
C ASN A 8 -37.67 9.01 -33.91
N ARG A 9 -37.75 10.28 -34.33
CA ARG A 9 -38.46 11.30 -33.57
C ARG A 9 -39.88 10.76 -33.41
N ILE A 10 -40.24 10.38 -32.20
CA ILE A 10 -41.63 10.08 -31.84
C ILE A 10 -42.41 11.40 -31.93
N THR A 11 -42.68 11.89 -33.14
CA THR A 11 -43.75 12.87 -33.38
C THR A 11 -45.01 12.06 -33.48
N SER A 12 -45.53 11.65 -32.32
CA SER A 12 -46.82 10.99 -32.30
C SER A 12 -47.87 11.96 -32.83
N SER A 13 -48.65 11.51 -33.82
CA SER A 13 -49.79 12.25 -34.39
C SER A 13 -50.89 12.55 -33.37
N PHE A 14 -50.76 12.07 -32.14
CA PHE A 14 -51.67 12.31 -31.02
C PHE A 14 -51.26 13.49 -30.13
N LEU A 15 -50.05 14.04 -30.31
CA LEU A 15 -49.64 15.22 -29.56
C LEU A 15 -50.37 16.46 -30.13
N PRO A 16 -51.09 17.24 -29.31
CA PRO A 16 -51.70 18.47 -29.77
C PRO A 16 -50.62 19.43 -30.24
N THR A 17 -50.92 20.15 -31.31
CA THR A 17 -50.04 21.21 -31.80
C THR A 17 -49.96 22.37 -30.80
N SER A 18 -48.88 23.15 -30.86
CA SER A 18 -48.68 24.29 -29.94
C SER A 18 -49.83 25.29 -29.98
N ALA A 19 -50.51 25.45 -31.12
CA ALA A 19 -51.67 26.31 -31.26
C ALA A 19 -52.89 25.76 -30.50
N GLU A 20 -53.18 24.45 -30.63
CA GLU A 20 -54.30 23.79 -29.94
C GLU A 20 -54.16 23.83 -28.41
N VAL A 21 -52.94 23.79 -27.89
CA VAL A 21 -52.67 23.91 -26.45
C VAL A 21 -52.91 25.34 -25.97
N GLU A 22 -52.56 26.35 -26.76
CA GLU A 22 -52.76 27.76 -26.39
C GLU A 22 -54.22 28.17 -26.45
N ASP A 23 -54.96 27.73 -27.46
CA ASP A 23 -56.41 27.94 -27.57
C ASP A 23 -57.14 27.36 -26.34
N LEU A 24 -56.74 26.17 -25.87
CA LEU A 24 -57.32 25.56 -24.66
C LEU A 24 -56.95 26.30 -23.38
N ARG A 25 -55.76 26.90 -23.29
CA ARG A 25 -55.37 27.73 -22.14
C ARG A 25 -56.17 29.02 -22.07
N GLU A 26 -56.43 29.65 -23.21
CA GLU A 26 -57.23 30.88 -23.27
C GLU A 26 -58.71 30.59 -22.95
N LEU A 27 -59.27 29.49 -23.45
CA LEU A 27 -60.61 29.02 -23.06
C LEU A 27 -60.72 28.78 -21.54
N ALA A 28 -59.70 28.17 -20.92
CA ALA A 28 -59.63 27.95 -19.47
C ALA A 28 -59.46 29.25 -18.66
N ARG A 29 -58.73 30.25 -19.19
CA ARG A 29 -58.53 31.56 -18.55
C ARG A 29 -59.78 32.43 -18.54
N PHE A 30 -60.53 32.45 -19.64
CA PHE A 30 -61.69 33.32 -19.80
C PHE A 30 -63.03 32.65 -19.46
N GLY A 31 -63.02 31.35 -19.14
CA GLY A 31 -64.23 30.59 -18.80
C GLY A 31 -65.21 30.44 -19.98
N ALA A 32 -64.71 30.60 -21.21
CA ALA A 32 -65.52 30.52 -22.42
C ALA A 32 -65.83 29.05 -22.77
N LEU A 33 -67.08 28.77 -23.13
CA LEU A 33 -67.48 27.43 -23.57
C LEU A 33 -66.99 27.21 -25.02
N PRO A 34 -66.28 26.10 -25.32
CA PRO A 34 -65.93 25.76 -26.69
C PRO A 34 -67.20 25.58 -27.54
N ASP A 35 -67.08 25.84 -28.84
CA ASP A 35 -68.14 25.56 -29.80
C ASP A 35 -68.46 24.05 -29.87
N ALA A 36 -69.65 23.69 -30.37
CA ALA A 36 -70.08 22.30 -30.47
C ALA A 36 -69.06 21.33 -31.12
N PRO A 37 -68.37 21.69 -32.23
CA PRO A 37 -67.33 20.85 -32.80
C PRO A 37 -66.06 20.78 -31.93
N GLY A 38 -65.67 21.87 -31.25
CA GLY A 38 -64.57 21.91 -30.28
C GLY A 38 -64.82 21.01 -29.07
N LEU A 39 -66.04 21.03 -28.52
CA LEU A 39 -66.47 20.13 -27.44
C LEU A 39 -66.41 18.65 -27.88
N ALA A 40 -66.90 18.34 -29.08
CA ALA A 40 -66.85 16.97 -29.61
C ALA A 40 -65.42 16.48 -29.87
N LYS A 41 -64.49 17.39 -30.20
CA LYS A 41 -63.06 17.07 -30.34
C LYS A 41 -62.43 16.81 -28.96
N LEU A 42 -62.68 17.66 -27.97
CA LEU A 42 -62.17 17.50 -26.60
C LEU A 42 -62.66 16.21 -25.94
N CYS A 43 -63.95 15.90 -26.04
CA CYS A 43 -64.50 14.65 -25.50
C CYS A 43 -63.86 13.41 -26.13
N ARG A 44 -63.58 13.43 -27.44
CA ARG A 44 -62.88 12.34 -28.14
C ARG A 44 -61.43 12.21 -27.68
N THR A 45 -60.72 13.32 -27.49
CA THR A 45 -59.35 13.32 -26.96
C THR A 45 -59.32 12.75 -25.54
N ILE A 46 -60.21 13.20 -24.65
CA ILE A 46 -60.31 12.68 -23.28
C ILE A 46 -60.62 11.17 -23.28
N SER A 47 -61.50 10.71 -24.17
CA SER A 47 -61.89 9.30 -24.24
C SER A 47 -60.78 8.40 -24.81
N SER A 48 -59.92 8.91 -25.69
CA SER A 48 -58.85 8.15 -26.34
C SER A 48 -57.48 8.27 -25.64
N ALA A 49 -57.29 9.31 -24.81
CA ALA A 49 -56.04 9.56 -24.09
C ALA A 49 -55.59 8.39 -23.18
N PRO A 50 -56.46 7.71 -22.40
CA PRO A 50 -56.02 6.62 -21.54
C PRO A 50 -55.35 5.47 -22.30
N ALA A 51 -55.90 5.10 -23.46
CA ALA A 51 -55.35 4.04 -24.30
C ALA A 51 -53.99 4.42 -24.90
N GLN A 52 -53.81 5.69 -25.28
CA GLN A 52 -52.53 6.17 -25.80
C GLN A 52 -51.47 6.31 -24.71
N LEU A 53 -51.85 6.80 -23.53
CA LEU A 53 -50.95 6.86 -22.36
C LEU A 53 -50.49 5.45 -21.97
N GLN A 54 -51.43 4.50 -21.87
CA GLN A 54 -51.09 3.10 -21.59
C GLN A 54 -50.14 2.52 -22.64
N ARG A 55 -50.34 2.84 -23.92
CA ARG A 55 -49.42 2.43 -24.99
C ARG A 55 -48.02 3.00 -24.77
N TYR A 56 -47.87 4.30 -24.48
CA TYR A 56 -46.56 4.87 -24.18
C TYR A 56 -45.94 4.25 -22.94
N ASP A 57 -46.71 4.03 -21.87
CA ASP A 57 -46.21 3.37 -20.65
C ASP A 57 -45.71 1.95 -20.94
N THR A 58 -46.41 1.19 -21.80
CA THR A 58 -45.93 -0.14 -22.22
C THR A 58 -44.65 -0.08 -23.06
N GLU A 59 -44.48 0.95 -23.90
CA GLU A 59 -43.28 1.14 -24.70
C GLU A 59 -42.10 1.62 -23.84
N ILE A 60 -42.35 2.55 -22.92
CA ILE A 60 -41.38 3.03 -21.93
C ILE A 60 -40.89 1.85 -21.07
N THR A 61 -41.81 1.06 -20.51
CA THR A 61 -41.43 -0.10 -19.67
C THR A 61 -40.64 -1.15 -20.45
N LYS A 62 -41.00 -1.38 -21.72
CA LYS A 62 -40.23 -2.27 -22.60
C LYS A 62 -38.82 -1.74 -22.88
N LEU A 63 -38.70 -0.46 -23.24
CA LEU A 63 -37.40 0.17 -23.52
C LEU A 63 -36.52 0.25 -22.26
N GLN A 64 -37.11 0.52 -21.09
CA GLN A 64 -36.42 0.46 -19.81
C GLN A 64 -35.86 -0.94 -19.55
N LYS A 65 -36.65 -1.99 -19.77
CA LYS A 65 -36.19 -3.37 -19.62
C LYS A 65 -35.06 -3.72 -20.60
N ASP A 66 -35.15 -3.26 -21.85
CA ASP A 66 -34.11 -3.46 -22.84
C ASP A 66 -32.83 -2.70 -22.48
N LEU A 67 -32.95 -1.49 -21.93
CA LEU A 67 -31.83 -0.70 -21.43
C LEU A 67 -31.16 -1.40 -20.25
N ASP A 68 -31.93 -1.87 -19.26
CA ASP A 68 -31.40 -2.60 -18.10
C ASP A 68 -30.65 -3.85 -18.53
N ARG A 69 -31.19 -4.60 -19.49
CA ARG A 69 -30.51 -5.75 -20.10
C ARG A 69 -29.18 -5.33 -20.73
N LEU A 70 -29.18 -4.32 -21.59
CA LEU A 70 -27.95 -3.87 -22.27
C LEU A 70 -26.90 -3.33 -21.29
N VAL A 71 -27.31 -2.64 -20.23
CA VAL A 71 -26.43 -2.18 -19.16
C VAL A 71 -25.79 -3.37 -18.43
N SER A 72 -26.58 -4.42 -18.14
CA SER A 72 -26.08 -5.65 -17.52
C SER A 72 -25.11 -6.44 -18.42
N GLU A 73 -25.40 -6.51 -19.73
CA GLU A 73 -24.52 -7.17 -20.71
C GLU A 73 -23.21 -6.41 -20.88
N ARG A 74 -23.28 -5.06 -20.92
CA ARG A 74 -22.08 -4.21 -20.97
C ARG A 74 -21.20 -4.38 -19.74
N SER A 75 -21.78 -4.38 -18.53
CA SER A 75 -21.00 -4.52 -17.30
C SER A 75 -20.36 -5.92 -17.18
N ALA A 76 -21.07 -6.97 -17.61
CA ALA A 76 -20.54 -8.31 -17.67
C ALA A 76 -19.35 -8.41 -18.66
N LEU A 77 -19.48 -7.82 -19.86
CA LEU A 77 -18.41 -7.83 -20.85
C LEU A 77 -17.19 -7.00 -20.42
N ASP A 78 -17.39 -5.86 -19.79
CA ASP A 78 -16.31 -5.02 -19.26
C ASP A 78 -15.53 -5.77 -18.15
N SER A 79 -16.26 -6.41 -17.24
CA SER A 79 -15.68 -7.26 -16.18
C SER A 79 -14.87 -8.42 -16.77
N TYR A 80 -15.43 -9.12 -17.77
CA TYR A 80 -14.74 -10.22 -18.45
C TYR A 80 -13.48 -9.74 -19.19
N THR A 81 -13.56 -8.59 -19.87
CA THR A 81 -12.41 -7.99 -20.55
C THR A 81 -11.32 -7.60 -19.55
N GLY A 82 -11.69 -7.07 -18.39
CA GLY A 82 -10.78 -6.82 -17.28
C GLY A 82 -10.05 -8.07 -16.80
N LEU A 83 -10.77 -9.19 -16.65
CA LEU A 83 -10.18 -10.49 -16.31
C LEU A 83 -9.20 -10.97 -17.40
N CYS A 84 -9.59 -10.92 -18.68
CA CYS A 84 -8.70 -11.30 -19.78
C CYS A 84 -7.41 -10.46 -19.79
N ARG A 85 -7.52 -9.13 -19.60
CA ARG A 85 -6.36 -8.25 -19.50
C ARG A 85 -5.47 -8.59 -18.30
N SER A 86 -6.06 -8.91 -17.16
CA SER A 86 -5.33 -9.34 -15.97
C SER A 86 -4.57 -10.64 -16.22
N VAL A 87 -5.22 -11.65 -16.83
CA VAL A 87 -4.60 -12.94 -17.17
C VAL A 87 -3.47 -12.78 -18.19
N LEU A 88 -3.65 -11.91 -19.17
CA LEU A 88 -2.65 -11.64 -20.21
C LEU A 88 -1.56 -10.65 -19.76
N SER A 89 -1.66 -10.10 -18.55
CA SER A 89 -0.71 -9.16 -17.99
C SER A 89 0.70 -9.74 -17.97
N PRO A 90 1.74 -8.97 -18.36
CA PRO A 90 3.13 -9.39 -18.25
C PRO A 90 3.51 -9.87 -16.84
N VAL A 91 2.91 -9.27 -15.80
CA VAL A 91 3.20 -9.60 -14.40
C VAL A 91 2.81 -11.04 -14.04
N GLN A 92 1.82 -11.62 -14.74
CA GLN A 92 1.44 -13.01 -14.53
C GLN A 92 2.46 -13.99 -15.11
N LYS A 93 3.29 -13.55 -16.07
CA LYS A 93 4.34 -14.37 -16.69
C LYS A 93 5.67 -14.30 -15.95
N LEU A 94 5.86 -13.34 -15.06
CA LEU A 94 7.06 -13.26 -14.24
C LEU A 94 7.17 -14.52 -13.38
N PRO A 95 8.37 -15.10 -13.21
CA PRO A 95 8.65 -16.05 -12.15
C PRO A 95 8.45 -15.44 -10.77
N ASN A 96 8.30 -16.27 -9.73
CA ASN A 96 8.12 -15.77 -8.37
C ASN A 96 9.38 -15.06 -7.84
N GLU A 97 10.55 -15.47 -8.30
CA GLU A 97 11.84 -14.90 -7.96
C GLU A 97 11.92 -13.43 -8.40
N LEU A 98 11.57 -13.15 -9.66
CA LEU A 98 11.55 -11.78 -10.18
C LEU A 98 10.46 -10.93 -9.52
N LEU A 99 9.33 -11.54 -9.15
CA LEU A 99 8.30 -10.82 -8.42
C LEU A 99 8.77 -10.44 -7.01
N ALA A 100 9.49 -11.32 -6.34
CA ALA A 100 10.12 -11.02 -5.05
C ALA A 100 11.20 -9.93 -5.21
N ASP A 101 12.02 -9.97 -6.26
CA ASP A 101 12.99 -8.89 -6.54
C ASP A 101 12.30 -7.53 -6.72
N ILE A 102 11.15 -7.51 -7.42
CA ILE A 102 10.33 -6.29 -7.53
C ILE A 102 9.83 -5.84 -6.15
N PHE A 103 9.43 -6.76 -5.28
CA PHE A 103 8.98 -6.42 -3.93
C PHE A 103 10.12 -5.83 -3.09
N ASP A 104 11.34 -6.37 -3.21
CA ASP A 104 12.55 -5.82 -2.59
C ASP A 104 12.82 -4.39 -3.09
N LEU A 105 12.64 -4.12 -4.39
CA LEU A 105 12.76 -2.76 -4.96
C LEU A 105 11.68 -1.80 -4.45
N CYS A 106 10.52 -2.31 -4.02
CA CYS A 106 9.45 -1.51 -3.42
C CYS A 106 9.71 -1.17 -1.94
N PHE A 107 10.82 -1.63 -1.35
CA PHE A 107 11.17 -1.31 0.03
C PHE A 107 11.25 0.22 0.22
N PRO A 108 10.41 0.80 1.10
CA PRO A 108 10.39 2.25 1.28
C PRO A 108 11.72 2.76 1.85
N ILE A 109 12.37 3.69 1.16
CA ILE A 109 13.61 4.35 1.62
C ILE A 109 13.42 5.03 2.99
N GLU A 110 12.19 5.47 3.30
CA GLU A 110 11.82 6.06 4.59
C GLU A 110 11.96 5.09 5.78
N LEU A 111 11.93 3.78 5.53
CA LEU A 111 12.24 2.77 6.55
C LEU A 111 13.73 2.74 6.90
N TYR A 112 14.62 3.14 5.98
CA TYR A 112 16.05 3.31 6.23
C TYR A 112 16.41 4.68 6.82
N SER A 113 15.59 5.71 6.57
CA SER A 113 15.95 7.07 6.98
C SER A 113 15.81 7.29 8.48
N VAL A 114 16.95 7.53 9.11
CA VAL A 114 17.11 7.94 10.50
C VAL A 114 16.60 9.40 10.73
N SER A 115 16.12 10.10 9.72
CA SER A 115 16.06 11.58 9.78
C SER A 115 14.68 12.25 9.64
N SER A 116 13.57 11.52 9.56
CA SER A 116 12.27 12.16 9.38
C SER A 116 11.38 12.10 10.61
N ALA A 117 11.48 13.13 11.45
CA ALA A 117 10.42 13.58 12.36
C ALA A 117 9.15 14.08 11.60
N GLY A 118 8.88 13.56 10.39
CA GLY A 118 7.89 14.09 9.46
C GLY A 118 7.33 13.12 8.42
N THR A 119 7.84 11.87 8.35
CA THR A 119 7.18 10.82 7.53
C THR A 119 6.24 10.07 8.46
N GLY A 120 4.93 10.20 8.26
CA GLY A 120 3.87 9.63 9.10
C GLY A 120 3.79 8.10 9.14
N THR A 121 4.88 7.38 8.88
CA THR A 121 5.00 5.92 9.05
C THR A 121 5.11 5.61 10.54
N SER A 122 4.12 4.93 11.10
CA SER A 122 4.15 4.49 12.49
C SER A 122 5.16 3.35 12.69
N GLU A 123 5.65 3.17 13.92
CA GLU A 123 6.55 2.04 14.26
C GLU A 123 5.90 0.68 13.95
N VAL A 124 4.57 0.60 14.12
CA VAL A 124 3.76 -0.57 13.72
C VAL A 124 3.92 -0.87 12.23
N ASP A 125 3.89 0.14 11.37
CA ASP A 125 4.02 -0.03 9.92
C ASP A 125 5.41 -0.57 9.54
N ARG A 126 6.46 -0.16 10.28
CA ARG A 126 7.84 -0.61 10.07
C ARG A 126 7.99 -2.08 10.47
N LEU A 127 7.63 -2.41 11.70
CA LEU A 127 7.80 -3.76 12.27
C LEU A 127 6.91 -4.80 11.58
N ALA A 128 5.69 -4.41 11.17
CA ALA A 128 4.78 -5.28 10.43
C ALA A 128 5.14 -5.44 8.94
N CYS A 129 6.17 -4.74 8.45
CA CYS A 129 6.50 -4.67 7.02
C CYS A 129 5.28 -4.31 6.17
N ARG A 130 4.58 -3.22 6.52
CA ARG A 130 3.27 -2.87 5.92
C ARG A 130 3.28 -2.82 4.38
N TYR A 131 4.38 -2.42 3.77
CA TYR A 131 4.53 -2.40 2.31
C TYR A 131 4.34 -3.81 1.70
N LEU A 132 4.90 -4.86 2.31
CA LEU A 132 4.68 -6.24 1.90
C LEU A 132 3.25 -6.67 2.11
N LEU A 133 2.63 -6.27 3.24
CA LEU A 133 1.23 -6.59 3.50
C LEU A 133 0.29 -5.94 2.48
N GLN A 134 0.61 -4.73 2.01
CA GLN A 134 -0.13 -4.06 0.94
C GLN A 134 0.04 -4.76 -0.40
N LEU A 135 1.27 -5.16 -0.75
CA LEU A 135 1.54 -5.95 -1.95
C LEU A 135 0.82 -7.32 -1.90
N ALA A 136 0.77 -7.94 -0.72
CA ALA A 136 0.09 -9.20 -0.49
C ALA A 136 -1.43 -9.15 -0.71
N GLN A 137 -2.05 -7.95 -0.73
CA GLN A 137 -3.49 -7.79 -0.97
C GLN A 137 -3.87 -7.78 -2.47
N VAL A 138 -2.89 -7.72 -3.39
CA VAL A 138 -3.17 -7.61 -4.83
C VAL A 138 -3.83 -8.86 -5.38
N CYS A 139 -3.27 -10.04 -5.10
CA CYS A 139 -3.86 -11.32 -5.47
C CYS A 139 -3.27 -12.46 -4.62
N SER A 140 -3.89 -13.64 -4.67
CA SER A 140 -3.41 -14.83 -3.94
C SER A 140 -1.97 -15.21 -4.24
N ARG A 141 -1.53 -15.01 -5.49
CA ARG A 141 -0.14 -15.27 -5.89
C ARG A 141 0.84 -14.31 -5.22
N TRP A 142 0.53 -13.00 -5.19
CA TRP A 142 1.36 -12.00 -4.54
C TRP A 142 1.39 -12.19 -3.03
N HIS A 143 0.24 -12.56 -2.45
CA HIS A 143 0.17 -12.98 -1.05
C HIS A 143 1.15 -14.12 -0.77
N ARG A 144 1.10 -15.19 -1.57
CA ARG A 144 1.98 -16.34 -1.42
C ARG A 144 3.46 -15.93 -1.52
N VAL A 145 3.83 -15.16 -2.55
CA VAL A 145 5.23 -14.70 -2.71
C VAL A 145 5.66 -13.83 -1.52
N ALA A 146 4.84 -12.88 -1.08
CA ALA A 146 5.16 -12.02 0.05
C ALA A 146 5.30 -12.81 1.36
N MET A 147 4.45 -13.82 1.61
CA MET A 147 4.45 -14.58 2.86
C MET A 147 5.47 -15.73 2.89
N GLU A 148 5.75 -16.37 1.75
CA GLU A 148 6.61 -17.56 1.66
C GLU A 148 8.05 -17.26 1.24
N THR A 149 8.41 -16.00 0.99
CA THR A 149 9.78 -15.62 0.58
C THR A 149 10.54 -15.01 1.76
N PRO A 150 11.44 -15.74 2.44
CA PRO A 150 12.05 -15.29 3.70
C PRO A 150 12.92 -14.03 3.55
N ARG A 151 13.60 -13.86 2.40
CA ARG A 151 14.46 -12.69 2.15
C ARG A 151 13.74 -11.35 2.24
N LEU A 152 12.45 -11.31 1.89
CA LEU A 152 11.64 -10.08 1.96
C LEU A 152 11.48 -9.58 3.40
N TRP A 153 11.58 -10.49 4.38
CA TRP A 153 11.43 -10.22 5.80
C TRP A 153 12.77 -10.05 6.51
N SER A 154 13.90 -10.18 5.82
CA SER A 154 15.22 -10.16 6.47
C SER A 154 15.77 -8.75 6.68
N THR A 155 15.13 -7.74 6.10
CA THR A 155 15.47 -6.33 6.32
C THR A 155 14.51 -5.71 7.33
N MET A 156 15.03 -5.30 8.47
CA MET A 156 14.23 -4.79 9.59
C MET A 156 14.78 -3.45 10.07
N SER A 157 13.86 -2.55 10.42
CA SER A 157 14.21 -1.31 11.09
C SER A 157 13.39 -1.13 12.36
N VAL A 158 14.09 -0.94 13.47
CA VAL A 158 13.50 -0.87 14.82
C VAL A 158 13.95 0.41 15.49
N HIS A 159 13.00 1.18 16.02
CA HIS A 159 13.23 2.48 16.65
C HIS A 159 12.59 2.52 18.04
N THR A 160 13.29 2.04 19.06
CA THR A 160 12.73 1.94 20.41
C THR A 160 12.53 3.30 21.09
N ASP A 161 13.18 4.35 20.58
CA ASP A 161 12.95 5.73 21.01
C ASP A 161 11.57 6.27 20.59
N LEU A 162 10.90 5.63 19.65
CA LEU A 162 9.53 5.96 19.22
C LEU A 162 8.46 5.13 19.96
N TRP A 163 8.87 4.20 20.81
CA TRP A 163 7.93 3.35 21.55
C TRP A 163 7.32 4.12 22.71
N ASP A 164 8.11 4.98 23.35
CA ASP A 164 7.65 5.91 24.38
C ASP A 164 6.80 7.02 23.74
N GLY A 165 5.49 6.80 23.70
CA GLY A 165 4.51 7.68 23.04
C GLY A 165 3.72 6.99 21.92
N CYS A 166 4.00 5.72 21.62
CA CYS A 166 3.15 4.93 20.73
C CYS A 166 1.81 4.63 21.41
N LEU A 167 0.72 4.63 20.63
CA LEU A 167 -0.60 4.16 21.11
C LEU A 167 -0.63 2.64 21.31
N THR A 168 0.30 1.92 20.69
CA THR A 168 0.41 0.47 20.72
C THR A 168 1.33 0.02 21.84
N ASP A 169 0.96 -1.05 22.53
CA ASP A 169 1.77 -1.60 23.60
C ASP A 169 3.08 -2.22 23.09
N SER A 170 4.14 -2.12 23.90
CA SER A 170 5.48 -2.61 23.54
C SER A 170 5.52 -4.11 23.28
N ASN A 171 4.65 -4.91 23.91
CA ASN A 171 4.59 -6.35 23.67
C ASN A 171 4.04 -6.66 22.26
N THR A 172 3.05 -5.91 21.79
CA THR A 172 2.56 -6.01 20.41
C THR A 172 3.64 -5.63 19.41
N LEU A 173 4.43 -4.58 19.67
CA LEU A 173 5.57 -4.21 18.82
C LEU A 173 6.63 -5.33 18.78
N LEU A 174 6.98 -5.89 19.94
CA LEU A 174 7.88 -7.05 20.02
C LEU A 174 7.33 -8.26 19.25
N ASN A 175 6.04 -8.57 19.36
CA ASN A 175 5.43 -9.68 18.62
C ASN A 175 5.48 -9.47 17.10
N LEU A 176 5.38 -8.23 16.62
CA LEU A 176 5.56 -7.91 15.20
C LEU A 176 7.00 -8.14 14.74
N LEU A 177 7.97 -7.71 15.55
CA LEU A 177 9.39 -7.99 15.30
C LEU A 177 9.66 -9.50 15.24
N GLU A 178 9.21 -10.24 16.25
CA GLU A 178 9.34 -11.70 16.33
C GLU A 178 8.66 -12.42 15.16
N SER A 179 7.51 -11.91 14.70
CA SER A 179 6.84 -12.44 13.52
C SER A 179 7.70 -12.25 12.26
N SER A 180 8.33 -11.09 12.10
CA SER A 180 9.24 -10.80 10.99
C SER A 180 10.52 -11.65 11.07
N LEU A 181 11.10 -11.83 12.26
CA LEU A 181 12.22 -12.75 12.51
C LEU A 181 11.87 -14.19 12.13
N THR A 182 10.72 -14.68 12.60
CA THR A 182 10.24 -16.03 12.27
C THR A 182 10.08 -16.22 10.77
N ARG A 183 9.55 -15.21 10.06
CA ARG A 183 9.37 -15.25 8.59
C ARG A 183 10.67 -15.16 7.82
N SER A 184 11.68 -14.47 8.35
CA SER A 184 13.01 -14.37 7.75
C SER A 184 13.77 -15.71 7.76
N GLN A 185 13.35 -16.66 8.62
CA GLN A 185 13.91 -18.00 8.73
C GLN A 185 15.45 -17.97 8.78
N GLU A 186 16.08 -18.77 7.90
CA GLU A 186 17.51 -18.88 7.75
C GLU A 186 18.10 -17.90 6.70
N HIS A 187 17.43 -16.78 6.36
CA HIS A 187 18.01 -15.70 5.53
C HIS A 187 18.76 -14.57 6.26
N LEU A 188 19.94 -14.18 5.76
CA LEU A 188 20.80 -13.17 6.41
C LEU A 188 20.09 -11.83 6.66
N LEU A 189 20.33 -11.26 7.83
CA LEU A 189 19.63 -10.11 8.40
C LEU A 189 20.32 -8.77 8.08
N ASN A 190 19.52 -7.80 7.66
CA ASN A 190 19.90 -6.40 7.49
C ASN A 190 19.15 -5.57 8.53
N LEU A 191 19.84 -5.10 9.56
CA LEU A 191 19.22 -4.46 10.72
C LEU A 191 19.56 -2.98 10.76
N ASN A 192 18.54 -2.14 10.91
CA ASN A 192 18.68 -0.72 11.20
C ASN A 192 18.01 -0.40 12.54
N LEU A 193 18.84 -0.29 13.57
CA LEU A 193 18.43 -0.21 14.95
C LEU A 193 18.66 1.20 15.50
N ARG A 194 17.62 1.78 16.08
CA ARG A 194 17.72 2.91 16.99
C ARG A 194 17.25 2.50 18.36
N VAL A 195 18.20 2.34 19.26
CA VAL A 195 17.93 1.79 20.59
C VAL A 195 18.18 2.85 21.65
N SER A 196 17.17 3.10 22.47
CA SER A 196 17.23 3.91 23.70
C SER A 196 17.61 3.03 24.89
N ASN A 197 18.20 3.64 25.93
CA ASN A 197 18.49 2.92 27.17
C ASN A 197 17.21 2.76 28.02
N SER A 198 16.32 1.87 27.57
CA SER A 198 15.03 1.57 28.19
C SER A 198 14.78 0.07 28.25
N SER A 199 13.82 -0.35 29.08
CA SER A 199 13.42 -1.76 29.18
C SER A 199 12.95 -2.33 27.83
N SER A 200 12.29 -1.53 27.01
CA SER A 200 11.91 -1.88 25.64
C SER A 200 13.12 -2.12 24.74
N GLY A 201 14.13 -1.24 24.84
CA GLY A 201 15.41 -1.39 24.15
C GLY A 201 16.09 -2.72 24.48
N ASP A 202 16.17 -3.04 25.76
CA ASP A 202 16.80 -4.29 26.23
C ASP A 202 16.06 -5.54 25.73
N LEU A 203 14.72 -5.51 25.69
CA LEU A 203 13.92 -6.63 25.18
C LEU A 203 14.13 -6.86 23.68
N VAL A 204 14.12 -5.79 22.88
CA VAL A 204 14.40 -5.86 21.43
C VAL A 204 15.78 -6.41 21.18
N LEU A 205 16.78 -5.89 21.89
CA LEU A 205 18.16 -6.32 21.77
C LEU A 205 18.32 -7.81 22.15
N LYS A 206 17.69 -8.24 23.25
CA LYS A 206 17.70 -9.66 23.67
C LYS A 206 17.06 -10.58 22.64
N SER A 207 16.00 -10.15 21.97
CA SER A 207 15.37 -10.90 20.87
C SER A 207 16.33 -11.02 19.68
N LEU A 208 16.85 -9.90 19.18
CA LEU A 208 17.73 -9.86 18.01
C LEU A 208 19.02 -10.66 18.18
N LEU A 209 19.59 -10.70 19.40
CA LEU A 209 20.80 -11.47 19.70
C LEU A 209 20.65 -12.97 19.50
N GLN A 210 19.44 -13.51 19.66
CA GLN A 210 19.21 -14.93 19.41
C GLN A 210 19.52 -15.31 17.95
N HIS A 211 19.63 -14.30 17.08
CA HIS A 211 19.92 -14.42 15.66
C HIS A 211 21.26 -13.77 15.25
N GLU A 212 22.17 -13.50 16.19
CA GLU A 212 23.44 -12.76 15.94
C GLU A 212 24.33 -13.41 14.86
N HIS A 213 24.32 -14.74 14.77
CA HIS A 213 25.09 -15.52 13.79
C HIS A 213 24.72 -15.25 12.32
N ARG A 214 23.60 -14.56 12.08
CA ARG A 214 23.00 -14.37 10.75
C ARG A 214 22.92 -12.90 10.37
N TRP A 215 23.47 -12.00 11.18
CA TRP A 215 23.53 -10.58 10.88
C TRP A 215 24.55 -10.35 9.76
N LYS A 216 24.12 -9.70 8.67
CA LYS A 216 24.97 -9.35 7.53
C LYS A 216 25.29 -7.87 7.50
N TYR A 217 24.27 -7.03 7.71
CA TYR A 217 24.44 -5.59 7.83
C TYR A 217 23.79 -5.11 9.11
N LEU A 218 24.54 -4.34 9.90
CA LEU A 218 24.04 -3.74 11.13
C LEU A 218 24.30 -2.25 11.10
N GLN A 219 23.24 -1.48 11.13
CA GLN A 219 23.27 -0.06 11.45
C GLN A 219 22.72 0.13 12.86
N LEU A 220 23.54 0.70 13.73
CA LEU A 220 23.15 1.01 15.09
C LEU A 220 23.28 2.52 15.31
N CYS A 221 22.20 3.14 15.76
CA CYS A 221 22.19 4.50 16.27
C CYS A 221 21.66 4.47 17.71
N SER A 222 22.22 5.27 18.58
CA SER A 222 21.71 5.43 19.94
C SER A 222 21.84 6.88 20.35
N ARG A 223 20.86 7.33 21.13
CA ARG A 223 20.83 8.68 21.69
C ARG A 223 21.54 8.76 23.04
N ASP A 224 21.70 7.61 23.71
CA ASP A 224 22.21 7.46 25.05
C ASP A 224 23.49 6.60 25.07
N SER A 225 24.16 6.54 26.23
CA SER A 225 25.26 5.61 26.47
C SER A 225 24.87 4.18 26.12
N PRO A 226 25.80 3.37 25.61
CA PRO A 226 25.50 2.04 25.12
C PRO A 226 24.97 1.19 26.27
N SER A 227 23.96 0.37 25.98
CA SER A 227 23.48 -0.65 26.91
C SER A 227 24.65 -1.60 27.25
N GLU A 228 24.62 -2.19 28.46
CA GLU A 228 25.58 -3.23 28.89
C GLU A 228 25.76 -4.36 27.85
N PHE A 229 24.76 -4.52 27.00
CA PHE A 229 24.73 -5.33 25.80
C PHE A 229 25.96 -5.24 24.87
N LEU A 230 26.43 -4.03 24.52
CA LEU A 230 27.55 -3.82 23.58
C LEU A 230 28.92 -3.95 24.27
N SER A 231 28.94 -3.83 25.59
CA SER A 231 30.14 -3.98 26.41
C SER A 231 30.35 -5.42 26.90
N ALA A 232 29.30 -6.25 26.94
CA ALA A 232 29.34 -7.64 27.37
C ALA A 232 29.92 -8.59 26.29
N GLY A 233 31.25 -8.68 26.26
CA GLY A 233 31.98 -9.79 25.63
C GLY A 233 32.21 -9.67 24.13
N THR A 234 33.17 -10.47 23.64
CA THR A 234 33.42 -10.66 22.21
C THR A 234 32.38 -11.63 21.65
N ARG A 235 31.79 -11.28 20.51
CA ARG A 235 30.77 -12.11 19.82
C ARG A 235 31.32 -12.60 18.50
N ASP A 236 30.90 -13.79 18.09
CA ASP A 236 31.31 -14.40 16.82
C ASP A 236 30.34 -13.97 15.72
N LEU A 237 30.69 -12.88 15.03
CA LEU A 237 29.87 -12.24 13.99
C LEU A 237 30.40 -12.61 12.61
N ASP A 238 30.41 -13.90 12.30
CA ASP A 238 31.02 -14.46 11.09
C ASP A 238 30.37 -13.98 9.78
N CYS A 239 29.09 -13.64 9.81
CA CYS A 239 28.34 -13.18 8.64
C CYS A 239 28.33 -11.66 8.47
N LEU A 240 28.83 -10.89 9.44
CA LEU A 240 28.72 -9.44 9.45
C LEU A 240 29.68 -8.84 8.41
N VAL A 241 29.12 -8.27 7.34
CA VAL A 241 29.85 -7.66 6.23
C VAL A 241 29.98 -6.15 6.40
N GLY A 242 28.91 -5.49 6.87
CA GLY A 242 28.90 -4.05 7.05
C GLY A 242 28.35 -3.59 8.39
N LEU A 243 29.01 -2.62 8.99
CA LEU A 243 28.70 -2.04 10.28
C LEU A 243 28.60 -0.52 10.18
N ALA A 244 27.49 0.06 10.60
CA ALA A 244 27.31 1.50 10.70
C ALA A 244 27.00 1.89 12.14
N LEU A 245 27.76 2.84 12.68
CA LEU A 245 27.64 3.27 14.08
C LEU A 245 27.48 4.79 14.14
N ASN A 246 26.37 5.25 14.72
CA ASN A 246 26.20 6.64 15.15
C ASN A 246 26.41 6.74 16.65
N VAL A 247 27.60 7.19 17.03
CA VAL A 247 28.10 7.08 18.38
C VAL A 247 28.40 8.46 18.92
N LYS A 248 27.57 8.91 19.86
CA LYS A 248 28.05 9.84 20.88
C LYS A 248 28.30 9.01 22.12
N LEU A 249 29.55 8.89 22.57
CA LEU A 249 29.92 8.36 23.89
C LEU A 249 29.82 6.83 24.08
N TRP A 250 30.08 5.98 23.07
CA TRP A 250 29.99 4.52 23.28
C TRP A 250 31.19 3.85 23.94
N GLY A 251 32.27 4.58 24.22
CA GLY A 251 33.44 3.97 24.84
C GLY A 251 33.91 2.71 24.10
N ASN A 252 34.63 1.83 24.81
CA ASN A 252 35.26 0.68 24.18
C ASN A 252 34.28 -0.50 24.04
N MET A 253 33.65 -0.68 22.87
CA MET A 253 32.83 -1.87 22.60
C MET A 253 33.70 -3.04 22.14
N SER A 254 33.51 -4.20 22.76
CA SER A 254 34.23 -5.44 22.40
C SER A 254 33.38 -6.43 21.58
N ALA A 255 32.07 -6.16 21.46
CA ALA A 255 31.11 -7.03 20.76
C ALA A 255 31.49 -7.31 19.30
N PHE A 256 32.04 -6.32 18.60
CA PHE A 256 32.38 -6.41 17.16
C PHE A 256 33.82 -6.84 16.89
N ARG A 257 34.58 -7.21 17.93
CA ARG A 257 36.00 -7.55 17.80
C ARG A 257 36.23 -8.78 16.94
N ASN A 258 35.35 -9.78 17.03
CA ASN A 258 35.44 -11.00 16.23
C ASN A 258 34.37 -11.02 15.12
N ALA A 259 34.63 -10.26 14.06
CA ALA A 259 33.76 -10.19 12.89
C ALA A 259 34.59 -10.41 11.61
N PRO A 260 35.02 -11.65 11.30
CA PRO A 260 36.03 -11.94 10.26
C PRO A 260 35.60 -11.57 8.83
N SER A 261 34.30 -11.37 8.58
CA SER A 261 33.78 -10.98 7.26
C SER A 261 33.55 -9.46 7.12
N LEU A 262 33.86 -8.67 8.15
CA LEU A 262 33.60 -7.24 8.17
C LEU A 262 34.51 -6.50 7.17
N LYS A 263 33.89 -5.90 6.16
CA LYS A 263 34.54 -5.17 5.06
C LYS A 263 34.16 -3.69 5.02
N GLU A 264 32.97 -3.35 5.47
CA GLU A 264 32.42 -2.01 5.38
C GLU A 264 32.18 -1.42 6.76
N LEU A 265 32.76 -0.25 7.03
CA LEU A 265 32.55 0.49 8.27
C LEU A 265 32.09 1.92 7.97
N ALA A 266 30.95 2.29 8.53
CA ALA A 266 30.47 3.66 8.56
C ALA A 266 30.43 4.16 10.01
N PHE A 267 31.08 5.28 10.28
CA PHE A 267 31.19 5.79 11.64
C PHE A 267 30.89 7.30 11.67
N ALA A 268 29.98 7.69 12.55
CA ALA A 268 29.74 9.10 12.87
C ALA A 268 29.91 9.28 14.38
N GLY A 269 30.94 10.03 14.78
CA GLY A 269 31.35 10.17 16.18
C GLY A 269 32.78 10.70 16.30
N HIS A 270 33.30 10.77 17.53
CA HIS A 270 34.71 11.11 17.74
C HIS A 270 35.59 9.88 17.47
N ILE A 271 36.77 10.06 16.87
CA ILE A 271 37.70 8.95 16.54
C ILE A 271 38.07 8.14 17.79
N ASP A 272 38.13 8.79 18.95
CA ASP A 272 38.45 8.14 20.22
C ASP A 272 37.34 7.17 20.72
N ASP A 273 36.13 7.27 20.16
CA ASP A 273 34.98 6.40 20.48
C ASP A 273 34.90 5.17 19.55
N LEU A 274 35.94 4.93 18.73
CA LEU A 274 35.95 3.79 17.83
C LEU A 274 36.01 2.45 18.60
N PRO A 275 35.13 1.48 18.29
CA PRO A 275 35.13 0.18 18.95
C PRO A 275 36.32 -0.69 18.53
N MET A 276 36.56 -1.78 19.27
CA MET A 276 37.54 -2.78 18.86
C MET A 276 37.02 -3.53 17.64
N LEU A 277 37.67 -3.32 16.50
CA LEU A 277 37.31 -3.93 15.22
C LEU A 277 38.50 -4.66 14.59
N PRO A 278 38.25 -5.65 13.72
CA PRO A 278 39.28 -6.26 12.90
C PRO A 278 39.68 -5.33 11.74
N TRP A 279 40.47 -4.29 12.05
CA TRP A 279 40.82 -3.22 11.09
C TRP A 279 41.53 -3.71 9.82
N THR A 280 42.20 -4.85 9.85
CA THR A 280 43.04 -5.35 8.74
C THR A 280 42.28 -5.80 7.50
N GLN A 281 40.97 -6.02 7.63
CA GLN A 281 40.09 -6.59 6.58
C GLN A 281 39.03 -5.59 6.10
N ILE A 282 39.01 -4.38 6.68
CA ILE A 282 38.07 -3.32 6.29
C ILE A 282 38.53 -2.73 4.96
N GLU A 283 37.68 -2.84 3.94
CA GLU A 283 37.93 -2.36 2.58
C GLU A 283 37.33 -0.95 2.34
N SER A 284 36.27 -0.60 3.06
CA SER A 284 35.57 0.68 2.93
C SER A 284 35.33 1.32 4.30
N LEU A 285 35.78 2.56 4.46
CA LEU A 285 35.61 3.35 5.68
C LEU A 285 34.99 4.72 5.33
N THR A 286 33.83 5.01 5.90
CA THR A 286 33.15 6.31 5.70
C THR A 286 32.92 7.02 7.03
N PHE A 287 33.34 8.29 7.11
CA PHE A 287 33.07 9.18 8.24
C PHE A 287 31.88 10.09 7.96
N ASP A 288 31.14 10.46 9.00
CA ASP A 288 30.00 11.41 8.97
C ASP A 288 28.85 11.04 8.02
N SER A 289 28.81 9.79 7.56
CA SER A 289 27.70 9.19 6.82
C SER A 289 27.19 7.97 7.56
N LEU A 290 25.90 7.95 7.88
CA LEU A 290 25.22 6.78 8.46
C LEU A 290 24.59 5.88 7.41
N ARG A 291 24.96 6.06 6.15
CA ARG A 291 24.49 5.20 5.07
C ARG A 291 25.60 4.22 4.75
N ILE A 292 25.40 2.96 5.12
CA ILE A 292 26.01 1.88 4.36
C ILE A 292 25.41 1.99 2.94
N PRO A 293 26.22 2.07 1.88
CA PRO A 293 25.70 2.00 0.52
C PRO A 293 24.75 0.81 0.42
N ASN A 294 23.53 1.06 -0.03
CA ASN A 294 22.48 0.05 -0.10
C ASN A 294 23.05 -1.18 -0.84
N PRO A 295 23.10 -2.37 -0.21
CA PRO A 295 23.58 -3.56 -0.86
C PRO A 295 22.46 -4.05 -1.77
N MET A 296 22.35 -3.45 -2.96
CA MET A 296 21.66 -4.09 -4.07
C MET A 296 22.48 -5.28 -4.56
#